data_AF-A0A4Z2FQ96-F1
#
_entry.id   AF-A0A4Z2FQ96-F1
#
_cell.length_a   1.000
_cell.length_b   1.000
_cell.length_c   1.000
_cell.angle_alpha   90.00
_cell.angle_beta   90.00
_cell.angle_gamma   90.00
#
_symmetry.space_group_name_H-M   'P 1'
#
loop_
_entity.id
_entity.type
_entity.pdbx_description
1 polymer ?
#
loop_
_entity_poly.entity_id
_entity_poly.type
_entity_poly.pdbx_seq_one_letter_code
_entity_poly.pdbx_strand_id
1 'polypeptide(L)'
;MPAEEVASGKKSYWAELEISGRVRSLSTSLWTLTHLTALHINDNNLSRIPPDIAKLPYLVYLNLSSNKLRSLPAELGNMVSLRELLLNNNLLRVLPYELGRLFQLQTLGLKGNPLSQDILNLYQEPDGTRKLLNYMLDNLAVHPEQLPQRPWITLKERDQMSPSGTFIGCEEEGSRAVFTVMCYNVLCDKYATRQLYGYCPSWALNWEYRKKGIMEEITGCDADIISLQAPPPPLGVTSVSSCRSKQFGVLSL
;
A
#
# COMPACT_ATOMS: atom_id res chain seq x y z
N MET A 1 11.13 -7.84 36.98
CA MET A 1 9.92 -6.97 36.96
C MET A 1 9.67 -6.48 38.37
N PRO A 2 9.27 -5.21 38.56
CA PRO A 2 8.74 -4.73 39.83
C PRO A 2 7.38 -5.41 40.12
N ALA A 3 7.07 -5.64 41.39
CA ALA A 3 5.94 -6.46 41.82
C ALA A 3 4.55 -5.91 41.43
N GLU A 4 4.45 -4.62 41.08
CA GLU A 4 3.18 -3.95 40.78
C GLU A 4 2.57 -4.36 39.43
N GLU A 5 3.38 -4.73 38.43
CA GLU A 5 2.84 -5.08 37.10
C GLU A 5 2.17 -6.46 37.07
N VAL A 6 2.65 -7.39 37.90
CA VAL A 6 2.10 -8.75 38.03
C VAL A 6 0.68 -8.73 38.63
N ALA A 7 0.40 -7.76 39.50
CA ALA A 7 -0.92 -7.58 40.12
C ALA A 7 -2.01 -7.06 39.16
N SER A 8 -1.62 -6.53 37.99
CA SER A 8 -2.54 -5.89 37.04
C SER A 8 -3.12 -6.82 35.96
N GLY A 9 -2.75 -8.11 35.95
CA GLY A 9 -3.22 -9.06 34.93
C GLY A 9 -2.75 -8.77 33.50
N LYS A 10 -1.88 -7.77 33.29
CA LYS A 10 -1.24 -7.51 32.01
C LYS A 10 -0.30 -8.67 31.69
N LYS A 11 -0.67 -9.48 30.69
CA LYS A 11 0.24 -10.45 30.09
C LYS A 11 1.39 -9.69 29.47
N SER A 12 2.57 -9.78 30.08
CA SER A 12 3.80 -9.26 29.50
C SER A 12 4.16 -10.18 28.32
N TYR A 13 4.10 -9.64 27.11
CA TYR A 13 4.53 -10.34 25.91
C TYR A 13 5.95 -9.86 25.58
N TRP A 14 6.87 -10.81 25.43
CA TRP A 14 8.24 -10.52 25.01
C TRP A 14 8.20 -10.04 23.55
N ALA A 15 8.56 -8.78 23.30
CA ALA A 15 8.49 -8.19 21.97
C ALA A 15 9.67 -8.60 21.06
N GLU A 16 10.74 -9.11 21.66
CA GLU A 16 11.99 -9.44 20.96
C GLU A 16 12.36 -10.91 21.21
N LEU A 17 12.88 -11.56 20.18
CA LEU A 17 13.34 -12.94 20.26
C LEU A 17 14.68 -13.10 19.55
N GLU A 18 15.64 -13.69 20.26
CA GLU A 18 16.94 -14.09 19.73
C GLU A 18 17.02 -15.61 19.64
N ILE A 19 17.48 -16.10 18.49
CA ILE A 19 17.71 -17.51 18.21
C ILE A 19 19.15 -17.66 17.76
N SER A 20 19.97 -18.31 18.58
CA SER A 20 21.38 -18.59 18.29
C SER A 20 21.68 -20.08 18.51
N GLY A 21 22.87 -20.53 18.10
CA GLY A 21 23.30 -21.91 18.33
C GLY A 21 23.35 -22.81 17.08
N ARG A 22 23.73 -22.24 15.91
CA ARG A 22 23.96 -23.00 14.65
C ARG A 22 22.70 -23.69 14.11
N VAL A 23 21.53 -23.10 14.36
CA VAL A 23 20.22 -23.62 13.99
C VAL A 23 20.13 -23.82 12.48
N ARG A 24 19.59 -24.96 12.04
CA ARG A 24 19.41 -25.31 10.61
C ARG A 24 17.98 -25.16 10.11
N SER A 25 17.01 -25.17 11.03
CA SER A 25 15.58 -25.07 10.75
C SER A 25 14.84 -24.42 11.91
N LEU A 26 13.80 -23.64 11.59
CA LEU A 26 12.93 -23.00 12.57
C LEU A 26 11.61 -23.77 12.68
N SER A 27 11.09 -23.89 13.90
CA SER A 27 9.78 -24.51 14.14
C SER A 27 8.65 -23.63 13.61
N THR A 28 7.57 -24.24 13.11
CA THR A 28 6.40 -23.51 12.62
C THR A 28 5.66 -22.74 13.72
N SER A 29 5.81 -23.15 14.99
CA SER A 29 5.28 -22.44 16.15
C SER A 29 5.89 -21.05 16.33
N LEU A 30 7.07 -20.78 15.77
CA LEU A 30 7.68 -19.44 15.81
C LEU A 30 6.77 -18.40 15.14
N TRP A 31 6.08 -18.79 14.08
CA TRP A 31 5.24 -17.91 13.27
C TRP A 31 3.89 -17.58 13.92
N THR A 32 3.57 -18.21 15.06
CA THR A 32 2.36 -17.89 15.84
C THR A 32 2.60 -16.77 16.85
N LEU A 33 3.85 -16.34 17.03
CA LEU A 33 4.23 -15.26 17.96
C LEU A 33 3.99 -13.88 17.31
N THR A 34 2.74 -13.57 17.01
CA THR A 34 2.35 -12.37 16.25
C THR A 34 2.70 -11.05 16.94
N HIS A 35 3.02 -11.06 18.24
CA HIS A 35 3.40 -9.90 19.03
C HIS A 35 4.88 -9.50 18.87
N LEU A 36 5.70 -10.29 18.17
CA LEU A 36 7.11 -9.98 17.96
C LEU A 36 7.29 -8.73 17.09
N THR A 37 8.14 -7.83 17.57
CA THR A 37 8.60 -6.63 16.88
C THR A 37 10.05 -6.74 16.42
N ALA A 38 10.87 -7.55 17.10
CA ALA A 38 12.25 -7.81 16.69
C ALA A 38 12.58 -9.31 16.70
N LEU A 39 13.23 -9.78 15.64
CA LEU A 39 13.64 -11.17 15.49
C LEU A 39 15.11 -11.25 15.06
N HIS A 40 15.95 -11.76 15.96
CA HIS A 40 17.39 -11.91 15.77
C HIS A 40 17.70 -13.38 15.53
N ILE A 41 18.09 -13.73 14.30
CA ILE A 41 18.46 -15.11 13.92
C ILE A 41 19.81 -15.11 13.18
N ASN A 42 20.68 -14.15 13.49
CA ASN A 42 22.02 -14.07 12.93
C ASN A 42 22.90 -15.23 13.40
N ASP A 43 23.97 -15.50 12.64
CA ASP A 43 25.01 -16.47 12.97
C ASP A 43 24.48 -17.91 13.17
N ASN A 44 23.57 -18.31 12.29
CA ASN A 44 23.01 -19.66 12.22
C ASN A 44 23.36 -20.36 10.90
N ASN A 45 22.82 -21.57 10.70
CA ASN A 45 23.02 -22.38 9.50
C ASN A 45 21.73 -22.51 8.69
N LEU A 46 20.86 -21.50 8.71
CA LEU A 46 19.61 -21.55 7.95
C LEU A 46 19.90 -21.52 6.46
N SER A 47 19.37 -22.51 5.74
CA SER A 47 19.46 -22.58 4.27
C SER A 47 18.28 -21.90 3.56
N ARG A 48 17.15 -21.77 4.26
CA ARG A 48 15.91 -21.15 3.78
C ARG A 48 15.12 -20.56 4.95
N ILE A 49 14.28 -19.58 4.63
CA ILE A 49 13.22 -19.07 5.51
C ILE A 49 11.87 -19.45 4.90
N PRO A 50 10.94 -20.03 5.67
CA PRO A 50 9.62 -20.36 5.16
C PRO A 50 8.79 -19.10 4.89
N PRO A 51 7.82 -19.16 3.96
CA PRO A 51 6.93 -18.03 3.64
C PRO A 51 6.08 -17.60 4.85
N ASP A 52 5.89 -18.49 5.83
CA ASP A 52 5.18 -18.23 7.08
C ASP A 52 5.78 -17.08 7.92
N ILE A 53 7.02 -16.65 7.64
CA ILE A 53 7.59 -15.46 8.29
C ILE A 53 6.72 -14.21 8.11
N ALA A 54 5.96 -14.15 7.00
CA ALA A 54 5.02 -13.08 6.72
C ALA A 54 3.82 -13.03 7.68
N LYS A 55 3.61 -14.06 8.51
CA LYS A 55 2.57 -14.09 9.55
C LYS A 55 2.91 -13.26 10.79
N LEU A 56 4.06 -12.58 10.81
CA LEU A 56 4.49 -11.67 11.88
C LEU A 56 4.22 -10.21 11.45
N PRO A 57 2.97 -9.69 11.59
CA PRO A 57 2.56 -8.41 10.99
C PRO A 57 3.23 -7.18 11.61
N TYR A 58 3.69 -7.30 12.87
CA TYR A 58 4.26 -6.18 13.63
C TYR A 58 5.79 -6.22 13.69
N LEU A 59 6.44 -7.11 12.92
CA LEU A 59 7.88 -7.18 12.91
C LEU A 59 8.48 -5.93 12.26
N VAL A 60 9.30 -5.22 13.03
CA VAL A 60 10.00 -3.99 12.63
C VAL A 60 11.46 -4.29 12.29
N TYR A 61 12.08 -5.21 13.02
CA TYR A 61 13.48 -5.58 12.87
C TYR A 61 13.63 -7.08 12.61
N LEU A 62 14.33 -7.42 11.52
CA LEU A 62 14.65 -8.81 11.17
C LEU A 62 16.13 -8.93 10.81
N ASN A 63 16.88 -9.67 11.61
CA ASN A 63 18.28 -9.97 11.33
C ASN A 63 18.48 -11.46 11.00
N LEU A 64 18.86 -11.70 9.75
CA LEU A 64 19.17 -12.99 9.15
C LEU A 64 20.63 -13.05 8.67
N SER A 65 21.49 -12.14 9.13
CA SER A 65 22.88 -12.06 8.72
C SER A 65 23.67 -13.32 9.10
N SER A 66 24.75 -13.61 8.37
CA SER A 66 25.63 -14.75 8.64
C SER A 66 24.87 -16.09 8.67
N ASN A 67 24.05 -16.34 7.66
CA ASN A 67 23.36 -17.62 7.44
C ASN A 67 23.80 -18.22 6.09
N LYS A 68 23.09 -19.25 5.61
CA LYS A 68 23.35 -19.94 4.34
C LYS A 68 22.17 -19.79 3.37
N LEU A 69 21.43 -18.69 3.47
CA LEU A 69 20.24 -18.43 2.66
C LEU A 69 20.62 -18.27 1.19
N ARG A 70 19.96 -19.03 0.31
CA ARG A 70 20.17 -18.95 -1.15
C ARG A 70 19.11 -18.12 -1.86
N SER A 71 17.93 -18.01 -1.26
CA SER A 71 16.78 -17.27 -1.75
C SER A 71 15.96 -16.75 -0.56
N LEU A 72 15.06 -15.81 -0.83
CA LEU A 72 14.07 -15.32 0.11
C LEU A 72 12.66 -15.63 -0.42
N PRO A 73 11.68 -15.88 0.47
CA PRO A 73 10.29 -16.02 0.07
C PRO A 73 9.73 -14.69 -0.45
N ALA A 74 8.86 -14.74 -1.46
CA ALA A 74 8.17 -13.56 -2.02
C ALA A 74 7.26 -12.88 -0.98
N GLU A 75 6.70 -13.69 -0.06
CA GLU A 75 5.82 -13.28 1.02
C GLU A 75 6.50 -12.34 2.02
N LEU A 76 7.85 -12.29 2.04
CA LEU A 76 8.59 -11.29 2.81
C LEU A 76 8.19 -9.86 2.43
N GLY A 77 7.77 -9.64 1.18
CA GLY A 77 7.23 -8.36 0.70
C GLY A 77 5.92 -7.93 1.36
N ASN A 78 5.19 -8.83 2.04
CA ASN A 78 3.94 -8.50 2.72
C ASN A 78 4.16 -7.92 4.13
N MET A 79 5.40 -7.93 4.64
CA MET A 79 5.76 -7.44 5.98
C MET A 79 5.94 -5.92 6.00
N VAL A 80 4.88 -5.18 5.70
CA VAL A 80 4.92 -3.71 5.48
C VAL A 80 5.40 -2.88 6.68
N SER A 81 5.39 -3.45 7.89
CA SER A 81 5.87 -2.81 9.12
C SER A 81 7.40 -2.85 9.27
N LEU A 82 8.09 -3.62 8.42
CA LEU A 82 9.53 -3.86 8.53
C LEU A 82 10.31 -2.58 8.19
N ARG A 83 11.22 -2.19 9.09
CA ARG A 83 12.10 -1.02 8.94
C ARG A 83 13.54 -1.42 8.72
N GLU A 84 13.95 -2.54 9.30
CA GLU A 84 15.32 -3.04 9.21
C GLU A 84 15.32 -4.51 8.82
N LEU A 85 15.99 -4.81 7.71
CA LEU A 85 16.19 -6.15 7.18
C LEU A 85 17.67 -6.39 6.92
N LEU A 86 18.31 -7.20 7.76
CA LEU A 86 19.73 -7.50 7.64
C LEU A 86 19.92 -8.91 7.09
N LEU A 87 20.53 -9.00 5.90
CA LEU A 87 20.76 -10.24 5.15
C LEU A 87 22.25 -10.43 4.82
N ASN A 88 23.13 -9.72 5.51
CA ASN A 88 24.56 -9.72 5.20
C ASN A 88 25.16 -11.13 5.31
N ASN A 89 26.20 -11.43 4.53
CA ASN A 89 26.93 -12.70 4.57
C ASN A 89 26.01 -13.92 4.41
N ASN A 90 25.22 -13.93 3.34
CA ASN A 90 24.43 -15.08 2.91
C ASN A 90 24.87 -15.52 1.49
N LEU A 91 24.12 -16.41 0.86
CA LEU A 91 24.39 -16.94 -0.48
C LEU A 91 23.32 -16.49 -1.50
N LEU A 92 22.72 -15.32 -1.27
CA LEU A 92 21.66 -14.78 -2.12
C LEU A 92 22.23 -14.38 -3.48
N ARG A 93 21.69 -14.98 -4.55
CA ARG A 93 22.02 -14.63 -5.94
C ARG A 93 20.99 -13.70 -6.58
N VAL A 94 19.74 -13.86 -6.14
CA VAL A 94 18.59 -13.09 -6.60
C VAL A 94 17.77 -12.67 -5.39
N LEU A 95 17.09 -11.52 -5.52
CA LEU A 95 16.16 -11.00 -4.55
C LEU A 95 14.75 -11.01 -5.17
N PRO A 96 13.70 -11.41 -4.44
CA PRO A 96 12.34 -11.36 -4.95
C PRO A 96 11.91 -9.90 -5.16
N TYR A 97 11.27 -9.60 -6.28
CA TYR A 97 10.80 -8.25 -6.63
C TYR A 97 9.74 -7.75 -5.64
N GLU A 98 9.06 -8.66 -4.93
CA GLU A 98 8.09 -8.37 -3.89
C GLU A 98 8.70 -7.59 -2.72
N LEU A 99 10.02 -7.66 -2.50
CA LEU A 99 10.68 -6.78 -1.52
C LEU A 99 10.41 -5.31 -1.79
N GLY A 100 10.18 -4.91 -3.04
CA GLY A 100 9.80 -3.54 -3.40
C GLY A 100 8.52 -3.04 -2.71
N ARG A 101 7.66 -3.95 -2.20
CA ARG A 101 6.48 -3.60 -1.40
C ARG A 101 6.81 -3.11 0.01
N LEU A 102 8.04 -3.29 0.49
CA LEU A 102 8.50 -2.85 1.81
C LEU A 102 8.82 -1.35 1.83
N PHE A 103 7.83 -0.52 1.56
CA PHE A 103 8.00 0.94 1.42
C PHE A 103 8.41 1.66 2.73
N GLN A 104 8.25 1.00 3.89
CA GLN A 104 8.71 1.52 5.19
C GLN A 104 10.16 1.14 5.53
N LEU A 105 10.79 0.28 4.72
CA LEU A 105 12.14 -0.22 4.99
C LEU A 105 13.17 0.91 4.84
N GLN A 106 13.94 1.11 5.90
CA GLN A 106 14.96 2.16 5.99
C GLN A 106 16.35 1.55 5.77
N THR A 107 16.60 0.40 6.39
CA THR A 107 17.88 -0.29 6.35
C THR A 107 17.72 -1.66 5.73
N LEU A 108 18.43 -1.89 4.63
CA LEU A 108 18.56 -3.19 3.99
C LEU A 108 20.04 -3.56 3.94
N GLY A 109 20.44 -4.65 4.58
CA GLY A 109 21.82 -5.12 4.59
C GLY A 109 22.03 -6.27 3.60
N LEU A 110 22.77 -6.06 2.52
CA LEU A 110 23.02 -7.09 1.48
C LEU A 110 24.50 -7.46 1.32
N LYS A 111 25.39 -6.86 2.09
CA LYS A 111 26.84 -7.03 1.94
C LYS A 111 27.25 -8.50 2.09
N GLY A 112 28.19 -8.98 1.28
CA GLY A 112 28.68 -10.36 1.36
C GLY A 112 27.75 -11.40 0.76
N ASN A 113 26.80 -10.99 -0.10
CA ASN A 113 26.00 -11.89 -0.93
C ASN A 113 26.49 -11.90 -2.39
N PRO A 114 26.47 -13.04 -3.09
CA PRO A 114 26.82 -13.15 -4.50
C PRO A 114 25.70 -12.66 -5.43
N LEU A 115 25.20 -11.44 -5.23
CA LEU A 115 24.16 -10.81 -6.04
C LEU A 115 24.71 -10.38 -7.42
N SER A 116 23.82 -10.22 -8.40
CA SER A 116 24.20 -9.66 -9.71
C SER A 116 24.81 -8.26 -9.55
N GLN A 117 25.77 -7.94 -10.42
CA GLN A 117 26.46 -6.65 -10.42
C GLN A 117 25.49 -5.47 -10.58
N ASP A 118 24.43 -5.63 -11.37
CA ASP A 118 23.43 -4.56 -11.58
C ASP A 118 22.73 -4.16 -10.27
N ILE A 119 22.33 -5.16 -9.48
CA ILE A 119 21.68 -4.97 -8.17
C ILE A 119 22.67 -4.35 -7.17
N LEU A 120 23.92 -4.81 -7.19
CA LEU A 120 24.96 -4.27 -6.33
C LEU A 120 25.28 -2.81 -6.65
N ASN A 121 25.40 -2.47 -7.94
CA ASN A 121 25.62 -1.09 -8.38
C ASN A 121 24.48 -0.18 -7.92
N LEU A 122 23.22 -0.60 -8.11
CA LEU A 122 22.06 0.17 -7.66
C LEU A 122 22.01 0.34 -6.13
N TYR A 123 22.45 -0.68 -5.38
CA TYR A 123 22.50 -0.66 -3.93
C TYR A 123 23.66 0.17 -3.36
N GLN A 124 24.77 0.33 -4.09
CA GLN A 124 25.94 1.11 -3.67
C GLN A 124 25.77 2.63 -3.84
N GLU A 125 24.77 3.05 -4.61
CA GLU A 125 24.39 4.44 -4.80
C GLU A 125 23.91 5.11 -3.48
N PRO A 126 23.96 6.45 -3.38
CA PRO A 126 23.29 7.16 -2.29
C PRO A 126 21.79 6.83 -2.29
N ASP A 127 21.23 6.59 -1.10
CA ASP A 127 19.88 6.04 -0.90
C ASP A 127 19.64 4.69 -1.61
N GLY A 128 20.69 3.88 -1.77
CA GLY A 128 20.67 2.61 -2.51
C GLY A 128 19.58 1.63 -2.07
N THR A 129 19.26 1.57 -0.77
CA THR A 129 18.11 0.79 -0.27
C THR A 129 16.81 1.23 -0.96
N ARG A 130 16.49 2.53 -0.92
CA ARG A 130 15.25 3.05 -1.50
C ARG A 130 15.24 2.91 -3.01
N LYS A 131 16.36 3.20 -3.68
CA LYS A 131 16.50 3.04 -5.13
C LYS A 131 16.26 1.60 -5.55
N LEU A 132 16.84 0.64 -4.84
CA LEU A 132 16.68 -0.78 -5.11
C LEU A 132 15.22 -1.24 -4.92
N LEU A 133 14.59 -0.87 -3.81
CA LEU A 133 13.19 -1.21 -3.55
C LEU A 133 12.25 -0.59 -4.59
N ASN A 134 12.50 0.65 -5.00
CA ASN A 134 11.72 1.31 -6.05
C ASN A 134 11.88 0.60 -7.40
N TYR A 135 13.11 0.26 -7.78
CA TYR A 135 13.38 -0.52 -8.99
C TYR A 135 12.65 -1.86 -8.95
N MET A 136 12.69 -2.57 -7.82
CA MET A 136 11.99 -3.83 -7.65
C MET A 136 10.47 -3.66 -7.77
N LEU A 137 9.90 -2.64 -7.12
CA LEU A 137 8.47 -2.39 -7.17
C LEU A 137 7.99 -1.99 -8.58
N ASP A 138 8.78 -1.22 -9.32
CA ASP A 138 8.45 -0.77 -10.67
C ASP A 138 8.49 -1.90 -11.70
N ASN A 139 9.35 -2.90 -11.46
CA ASN A 139 9.51 -4.09 -12.31
C ASN A 139 8.77 -5.32 -11.76
N LEU A 140 8.03 -5.18 -10.67
CA LEU A 140 7.20 -6.26 -10.15
C LEU A 140 6.10 -6.55 -11.16
N ALA A 141 6.12 -7.73 -11.77
CA ALA A 141 5.10 -8.15 -12.72
C ALA A 141 3.73 -8.14 -12.04
N VAL A 142 2.91 -7.16 -12.38
CA VAL A 142 1.52 -7.10 -11.92
C VAL A 142 0.73 -7.98 -12.88
N HIS A 143 0.23 -9.12 -12.40
CA HIS A 143 -0.86 -9.78 -13.10
C HIS A 143 -2.04 -8.79 -13.08
N PRO A 144 -2.58 -8.39 -14.25
CA PRO A 144 -3.80 -7.61 -14.26
C PRO A 144 -4.93 -8.53 -13.81
N GLU A 145 -5.07 -8.73 -12.51
CA GLU A 145 -6.38 -9.04 -11.95
C GLU A 145 -7.29 -7.91 -12.39
N GLN A 146 -8.37 -8.26 -13.11
CA GLN A 146 -9.36 -7.30 -13.55
C GLN A 146 -9.72 -6.43 -12.34
N LEU A 147 -9.52 -5.12 -12.49
CA LEU A 147 -9.90 -4.16 -11.47
C LEU A 147 -11.36 -4.46 -11.08
N PRO A 148 -11.67 -4.58 -9.78
CA PRO A 148 -13.03 -4.89 -9.37
C PRO A 148 -13.98 -3.84 -9.95
N GLN A 149 -15.05 -4.31 -10.59
CA GLN A 149 -16.08 -3.43 -11.16
C GLN A 149 -16.64 -2.54 -10.05
N ARG A 150 -16.71 -1.23 -10.29
CA ARG A 150 -17.29 -0.29 -9.33
C ARG A 150 -18.82 -0.38 -9.44
N PRO A 151 -19.54 -0.80 -8.38
CA PRO A 151 -20.99 -0.84 -8.43
C PRO A 151 -21.56 0.58 -8.38
N TRP A 152 -22.62 0.83 -9.17
CA TRP A 152 -23.42 2.03 -9.04
C TRP A 152 -24.10 2.06 -7.68
N ILE A 153 -23.97 3.19 -6.97
CA ILE A 153 -24.70 3.43 -5.73
C ILE A 153 -25.95 4.25 -6.07
N THR A 154 -27.13 3.65 -5.92
CA THR A 154 -28.39 4.38 -6.02
C THR A 154 -28.61 5.18 -4.74
N LEU A 155 -28.56 6.51 -4.83
CA LEU A 155 -28.97 7.37 -3.74
C LEU A 155 -30.48 7.25 -3.57
N LYS A 156 -30.93 6.81 -2.38
CA LYS A 156 -32.37 6.79 -2.06
C LYS A 156 -32.91 8.21 -2.15
N GLU A 157 -34.08 8.37 -2.78
CA GLU A 157 -34.83 9.63 -2.73
C GLU A 157 -34.91 10.10 -1.27
N ARG A 158 -34.79 11.41 -1.02
CA ARG A 158 -35.17 11.93 0.30
C ARG A 158 -36.63 11.51 0.49
N ASP A 159 -36.90 10.75 1.55
CA ASP A 159 -38.27 10.57 2.02
C ASP A 159 -38.89 11.96 2.06
N GLN A 160 -39.94 12.14 1.26
CA GLN A 160 -40.77 13.32 1.34
C GLN A 160 -41.33 13.33 2.75
N MET A 161 -40.67 14.04 3.66
CA MET A 161 -41.27 14.44 4.93
C MET A 161 -42.54 15.18 4.53
N SER A 162 -43.67 14.49 4.68
CA SER A 162 -44.96 14.94 4.20
C SER A 162 -45.22 16.34 4.78
N PRO A 163 -45.42 17.38 3.96
CA PRO A 163 -46.06 18.57 4.47
C PRO A 163 -47.54 18.22 4.59
N SER A 164 -47.96 17.83 5.80
CA SER A 164 -49.36 17.95 6.19
C SER A 164 -49.73 19.44 6.10
N GLY A 165 -50.21 19.85 4.93
CA GLY A 165 -50.51 21.23 4.59
C GLY A 165 -51.08 21.29 3.18
N THR A 166 -52.37 20.98 3.09
CA THR A 166 -53.23 21.11 1.91
C THR A 166 -52.90 22.32 1.03
N PHE A 167 -52.49 22.06 -0.22
CA PHE A 167 -52.65 22.99 -1.33
C PHE A 167 -53.45 22.31 -2.44
N ILE A 168 -54.51 23.00 -2.85
CA ILE A 168 -55.48 22.61 -3.86
C ILE A 168 -54.86 22.82 -5.24
N GLY A 169 -55.01 21.82 -6.12
CA GLY A 169 -55.09 21.98 -7.57
C GLY A 169 -53.76 22.21 -8.30
N CYS A 170 -53.29 21.16 -8.98
CA CYS A 170 -52.80 21.15 -10.36
C CYS A 170 -52.13 19.78 -10.58
N GLU A 171 -52.83 18.87 -11.27
CA GLU A 171 -52.22 17.69 -11.86
C GLU A 171 -51.30 18.15 -12.99
N GLU A 172 -50.04 18.40 -12.67
CA GLU A 172 -48.97 18.18 -13.63
C GLU A 172 -48.34 16.84 -13.26
N GLU A 173 -48.51 15.83 -14.11
CA GLU A 173 -47.60 14.69 -14.22
C GLU A 173 -46.21 15.23 -14.57
N GLY A 174 -45.56 15.85 -13.58
CA GLY A 174 -44.17 16.27 -13.67
C GLY A 174 -43.36 14.99 -13.79
N SER A 175 -43.01 14.64 -15.02
CA SER A 175 -42.05 13.58 -15.33
C SER A 175 -40.86 13.72 -14.39
N ARG A 176 -40.77 12.85 -13.39
CA ARG A 176 -39.64 12.82 -12.46
C ARG A 176 -38.42 12.42 -13.27
N ALA A 177 -37.62 13.40 -13.67
CA ALA A 177 -36.37 13.15 -14.36
C ALA A 177 -35.38 12.48 -13.38
N VAL A 178 -35.16 11.19 -13.57
CA VAL A 178 -34.07 10.47 -12.92
C VAL A 178 -32.81 10.73 -13.74
N PHE A 179 -31.77 11.25 -13.11
CA PHE A 179 -30.47 11.42 -13.72
C PHE A 179 -29.42 10.63 -12.93
N THR A 180 -28.42 10.17 -13.65
CA THR A 180 -27.28 9.43 -13.13
C THR A 180 -26.11 10.39 -12.88
N VAL A 181 -25.45 10.23 -11.73
CA VAL A 181 -24.27 11.03 -11.37
C VAL A 181 -23.09 10.13 -11.12
N MET A 182 -21.98 10.40 -11.80
CA MET A 182 -20.68 9.79 -11.53
C MET A 182 -19.81 10.79 -10.76
N CYS A 183 -19.44 10.44 -9.52
CA CYS A 183 -18.44 11.19 -8.76
C CYS A 183 -17.09 10.46 -8.84
N TYR A 184 -16.06 11.15 -9.31
CA TYR A 184 -14.74 10.58 -9.51
C TYR A 184 -13.66 11.38 -8.80
N ASN A 185 -12.87 10.72 -7.95
CA ASN A 185 -11.74 11.35 -7.26
C ASN A 185 -10.51 11.29 -8.15
N VAL A 186 -10.19 12.41 -8.77
CA VAL A 186 -8.96 12.58 -9.54
C VAL A 186 -7.85 12.97 -8.57
N LEU A 187 -7.00 12.01 -8.23
CA LEU A 187 -5.78 12.30 -7.48
C LEU A 187 -4.92 13.26 -8.31
N CYS A 188 -4.80 14.52 -7.89
CA CYS A 188 -3.99 15.50 -8.60
C CYS A 188 -2.51 15.07 -8.61
N ASP A 189 -1.82 15.30 -9.72
CA ASP A 189 -0.41 14.90 -9.92
C ASP A 189 0.53 15.43 -8.82
N LYS A 190 0.29 16.67 -8.37
CA LYS A 190 1.03 17.28 -7.26
C LYS A 190 0.97 16.44 -5.96
N TYR A 191 -0.08 15.67 -5.76
CA TYR A 191 -0.31 14.86 -4.57
C TYR A 191 -0.02 13.38 -4.78
N ALA A 192 0.08 12.91 -6.04
CA ALA A 192 0.40 11.53 -6.38
C ALA A 192 1.90 11.23 -6.22
N THR A 193 2.47 11.55 -5.05
CA THR A 193 3.90 11.41 -4.79
C THR A 193 4.22 10.07 -4.12
N ARG A 194 5.43 9.56 -4.36
CA ARG A 194 5.97 8.37 -3.66
C ARG A 194 6.06 8.53 -2.15
N GLN A 195 6.11 9.77 -1.64
CA GLN A 195 6.11 10.02 -0.20
C GLN A 195 4.78 9.62 0.44
N LEU A 196 3.66 9.88 -0.25
CA LEU A 196 2.32 9.53 0.20
C LEU A 196 1.90 8.12 -0.24
N TYR A 197 2.35 7.70 -1.42
CA TYR A 197 1.95 6.44 -2.07
C TYR A 197 3.16 5.53 -2.32
N GLY A 198 3.99 5.32 -1.29
CA GLY A 198 5.24 4.54 -1.41
C GLY A 198 5.03 3.09 -1.85
N TYR A 199 3.85 2.53 -1.56
CA TYR A 199 3.44 1.19 -1.98
C TYR A 199 3.09 1.08 -3.47
N CYS A 200 2.93 2.20 -4.17
CA CYS A 200 2.50 2.25 -5.56
C CYS A 200 3.70 2.42 -6.50
N PRO A 201 3.84 1.62 -7.57
CA PRO A 201 4.93 1.79 -8.52
C PRO A 201 4.88 3.15 -9.22
N SER A 202 6.04 3.62 -9.68
CA SER A 202 6.22 4.97 -10.23
C SER A 202 5.39 5.20 -11.50
N TRP A 203 5.30 4.19 -12.37
CA TRP A 203 4.47 4.24 -13.57
C TRP A 203 2.99 4.39 -13.23
N ALA A 204 2.51 3.79 -12.14
CA ALA A 204 1.12 3.87 -11.71
C ALA A 204 0.77 5.25 -11.11
N LEU A 205 1.76 5.96 -10.56
CA LEU A 205 1.58 7.32 -10.05
C LEU A 205 1.67 8.39 -11.16
N ASN A 206 2.29 8.07 -12.29
CA ASN A 206 2.42 8.99 -13.42
C ASN A 206 1.05 9.48 -13.92
N TRP A 207 0.90 10.80 -14.09
CA TRP A 207 -0.35 11.40 -14.54
C TRP A 207 -0.85 10.85 -15.87
N GLU A 208 0.00 10.69 -16.88
CA GLU A 208 -0.45 10.23 -18.20
C GLU A 208 -0.99 8.79 -18.14
N TYR A 209 -0.36 7.93 -17.33
CA TYR A 209 -0.87 6.58 -17.08
C TYR A 209 -2.25 6.62 -16.40
N ARG A 210 -2.39 7.38 -15.31
CA ARG A 210 -3.66 7.47 -14.56
C ARG A 210 -4.76 8.12 -15.40
N LYS A 211 -4.45 9.22 -16.09
CA LYS A 211 -5.36 9.94 -16.97
C LYS A 211 -5.98 9.02 -18.02
N LYS A 212 -5.18 8.14 -18.62
CA LYS A 212 -5.70 7.17 -19.59
C LYS A 212 -6.78 6.28 -18.97
N GLY A 213 -6.52 5.66 -17.82
CA GLY A 213 -7.50 4.79 -17.14
C GLY A 213 -8.74 5.57 -16.67
N ILE A 214 -8.56 6.79 -16.15
CA ILE A 214 -9.66 7.66 -15.74
C ILE A 214 -10.56 8.00 -16.93
N MET A 215 -9.98 8.35 -18.08
CA MET A 215 -10.73 8.66 -19.29
C MET A 215 -11.51 7.44 -19.80
N GLU A 216 -10.87 6.27 -19.85
CA GLU A 216 -11.53 5.01 -20.23
C GLU A 216 -12.73 4.73 -19.31
N GLU A 217 -12.56 4.87 -17.99
CA GLU A 217 -13.62 4.66 -17.01
C GLU A 217 -14.77 5.67 -17.15
N ILE A 218 -14.47 6.96 -17.26
CA ILE A 218 -15.49 8.01 -17.44
C ILE A 218 -16.27 7.81 -18.74
N THR A 219 -15.59 7.47 -19.83
CA THR A 219 -16.27 7.23 -21.13
C THR A 219 -17.09 5.94 -21.14
N GLY A 220 -16.75 4.96 -20.29
CA GLY A 220 -17.53 3.74 -20.12
C GLY A 220 -18.75 3.92 -19.22
N CYS A 221 -18.74 4.92 -18.34
CA CYS A 221 -19.88 5.28 -17.51
C CYS A 221 -20.81 6.23 -18.27
N ASP A 222 -21.96 5.73 -18.72
CA ASP A 222 -23.00 6.51 -19.40
C ASP A 222 -23.77 7.39 -18.40
N ALA A 223 -23.06 8.28 -17.70
CA ALA A 223 -23.60 9.16 -16.68
C ALA A 223 -24.12 10.47 -17.28
N ASP A 224 -25.27 10.93 -16.81
CA ASP A 224 -25.84 12.24 -17.21
C ASP A 224 -25.00 13.40 -16.67
N ILE A 225 -24.46 13.24 -15.46
CA ILE A 225 -23.61 14.25 -14.79
C ILE A 225 -22.33 13.59 -14.29
N ILE A 226 -21.19 14.22 -14.60
CA ILE A 226 -19.87 13.79 -14.10
C ILE A 226 -19.32 14.89 -13.18
N SER A 227 -19.01 14.51 -11.94
CA SER A 227 -18.35 15.36 -10.95
C SER A 227 -16.93 14.85 -10.71
N LEU A 228 -15.92 15.68 -11.03
CA LEU A 228 -14.52 15.35 -10.80
C LEU A 228 -14.01 16.08 -9.56
N GLN A 229 -13.57 15.33 -8.56
CA GLN A 229 -12.98 15.88 -7.34
C GLN A 229 -11.46 15.88 -7.45
N ALA A 230 -10.83 17.05 -7.38
CA ALA A 230 -9.40 17.19 -7.15
C ALA A 230 -9.19 17.74 -5.73
N PRO A 231 -8.22 17.25 -4.94
CA PRO A 231 -7.97 17.80 -3.62
C PRO A 231 -7.66 19.30 -3.73
N PRO A 232 -8.21 20.14 -2.83
CA PRO A 232 -7.96 21.58 -2.87
C PRO A 232 -6.46 21.85 -2.68
N PRO A 233 -5.89 22.88 -3.33
CA PRO A 233 -4.54 23.33 -3.03
C PRO A 233 -4.41 23.64 -1.52
N PRO A 234 -3.22 23.54 -0.91
CA PRO A 234 -3.03 24.00 0.46
C PRO A 234 -3.45 25.47 0.53
N LEU A 235 -4.17 25.86 1.58
CA LEU A 235 -4.71 27.21 1.79
C LEU A 235 -3.68 28.27 1.38
N GLY A 236 -3.94 29.00 0.29
CA GLY A 236 -3.06 30.06 -0.21
C GLY A 236 -2.83 30.12 -1.72
N VAL A 237 -3.33 29.18 -2.52
CA VAL A 237 -3.21 29.27 -3.99
C VAL A 237 -4.58 29.14 -4.65
N THR A 238 -5.13 30.25 -5.13
CA THR A 238 -6.25 30.26 -6.07
C THR A 238 -5.79 29.65 -7.39
N SER A 239 -6.12 28.38 -7.63
CA SER A 239 -6.01 27.81 -8.98
C SER A 239 -7.35 27.95 -9.69
N VAL A 240 -7.44 28.98 -10.52
CA VAL A 240 -8.35 29.01 -11.66
C VAL A 240 -7.80 27.99 -12.66
N SER A 241 -8.41 26.81 -12.76
CA SER A 241 -8.25 25.95 -13.94
C SER A 241 -9.57 25.94 -14.70
N SER A 242 -9.59 26.85 -15.68
CA SER A 242 -10.58 26.91 -16.75
C SER A 242 -10.59 25.59 -17.52
N CYS A 243 -11.67 24.83 -17.41
CA CYS A 243 -12.07 23.88 -18.45
C CYS A 243 -13.26 24.48 -19.20
N ARG A 244 -13.01 24.90 -20.45
CA ARG A 244 -14.04 25.41 -21.35
C ARG A 244 -15.02 24.30 -21.73
N SER A 245 -16.24 24.45 -21.20
CA SER A 245 -17.55 24.24 -21.84
C SER A 245 -17.78 22.98 -22.69
N LYS A 246 -18.43 21.98 -22.08
CA LYS A 246 -19.88 21.79 -22.28
C LYS A 246 -20.53 21.91 -20.91
N GLN A 247 -21.70 22.54 -20.84
CA GLN A 247 -22.39 22.97 -19.62
C GLN A 247 -22.25 21.98 -18.44
N PHE A 248 -21.45 22.35 -17.44
CA PHE A 248 -21.49 21.70 -16.12
C PHE A 248 -21.68 22.80 -15.08
N GLY A 249 -22.91 22.89 -14.58
CA GLY A 249 -23.26 23.75 -13.45
C GLY A 249 -22.54 23.25 -12.20
N VAL A 250 -21.82 24.15 -11.54
CA VAL A 250 -21.23 23.93 -10.22
C VAL A 250 -22.39 23.88 -9.23
N LEU A 251 -22.76 22.67 -8.79
CA LEU A 251 -23.62 22.49 -7.61
C LEU A 251 -22.73 22.60 -6.37
N SER A 252 -22.67 23.79 -5.80
CA SER A 252 -22.25 24.00 -4.42
C SER A 252 -23.35 23.43 -3.51
N LEU A 253 -23.03 22.42 -2.71
CA LEU A 253 -23.80 22.07 -1.51
C LEU A 253 -23.39 22.99 -0.35
#